data_AF-A0A538AE92-F1
#
_entry.id   AF-A0A538AE92-F1
#
_cell.length_a   1.000
_cell.length_b   1.000
_cell.length_c   1.000
_cell.angle_alpha   90.00
_cell.angle_beta   90.00
_cell.angle_gamma   90.00
#
_symmetry.space_group_name_H-M   'P 1'
#
loop_
_entity.id
_entity.type
_entity.pdbx_description
1 polymer ?
#
loop_
_entity_poly.entity_id
_entity_poly.type
_entity_poly.pdbx_seq_one_letter_code
_entity_poly.pdbx_strand_id
1 'polypeptide(L)'
;MKVFTQFTDEEVRKAQVSVLELLLINHPLDCPVCDRGGECPLQDQALAFGPGASRYEEAKRTYRKPLPLSPLVNLDRERCVLCARCTRFCDQISGDRFIELFDRGGAEQVGISAGQDFRSPFSGNTVQICPVGALTATTYRFAARPFDVATGDTICPHCGDNLDVNDAWACDKGRFAFSFVDQPTRLTTPLLRDHGLEPASFDETLAAVATWCRGGRAAVLAGGRLSNEDAYALSKLARTGLRTNDIDARPFPCDPSALPAERAQATGGMAVTYRDVELAKLIVVVGLDAEQEVPILHLRIRKAARQGARIVVIHPRRTRSYDVAEHV
;
A
#
# COMPACT_ATOMS: atom_id res chain seq x y z
N MET A 1 6.97 28.36 -26.66
CA MET A 1 5.73 28.58 -25.88
C MET A 1 6.09 29.48 -24.71
N LYS A 2 5.39 30.61 -24.50
CA LYS A 2 5.52 31.42 -23.28
C LYS A 2 4.38 31.02 -22.32
N VAL A 3 4.70 30.77 -21.05
CA VAL A 3 3.74 30.35 -20.03
C VAL A 3 3.60 31.46 -19.01
N PHE A 4 2.38 31.89 -18.77
CA PHE A 4 2.04 32.85 -17.72
C PHE A 4 1.32 32.11 -16.58
N THR A 5 1.69 32.44 -15.35
CA THR A 5 1.12 31.85 -14.13
C THR A 5 0.34 32.91 -13.34
N GLN A 6 -0.33 32.48 -12.27
CA GLN A 6 -1.06 33.37 -11.36
C GLN A 6 -0.19 34.46 -10.72
N PHE A 7 1.13 34.30 -10.72
CA PHE A 7 2.08 35.29 -10.20
C PHE A 7 2.46 36.36 -11.22
N THR A 8 2.22 36.10 -12.51
CA THR A 8 2.68 36.94 -13.61
C THR A 8 1.55 37.52 -14.45
N ASP A 9 0.32 36.99 -14.32
CA ASP A 9 -0.84 37.39 -15.10
C ASP A 9 -2.11 37.41 -14.25
N GLU A 10 -2.84 38.52 -14.33
CA GLU A 10 -4.01 38.80 -13.51
C GLU A 10 -5.24 37.96 -13.91
N GLU A 11 -5.40 37.66 -15.19
CA GLU A 11 -6.52 36.82 -15.65
C GLU A 11 -6.33 35.37 -15.19
N VAL A 12 -5.08 34.87 -15.17
CA VAL A 12 -4.76 33.54 -14.61
C VAL A 12 -5.07 33.50 -13.11
N ARG A 13 -4.71 34.55 -12.37
CA ARG A 13 -5.02 34.67 -10.94
C ARG A 13 -6.53 34.65 -10.70
N LYS A 14 -7.29 35.43 -11.45
CA LYS A 14 -8.75 35.50 -11.38
C LYS A 14 -9.41 34.16 -11.70
N ALA A 15 -8.90 33.45 -12.70
CA ALA A 15 -9.37 32.11 -13.06
C ALA A 15 -9.14 31.11 -11.92
N GLN A 16 -7.97 31.12 -11.28
CA GLN A 16 -7.68 30.25 -10.13
C GLN A 16 -8.63 30.51 -8.96
N VAL A 17 -8.85 31.77 -8.59
CA VAL A 17 -9.78 32.16 -7.52
C VAL A 17 -11.20 31.70 -7.84
N SER A 18 -11.63 31.87 -9.09
CA SER A 18 -12.98 31.49 -9.54
C SER A 18 -13.19 29.97 -9.47
N VAL A 19 -12.18 29.18 -9.86
CA VAL A 19 -12.23 27.72 -9.73
C VAL A 19 -12.29 27.30 -8.26
N LEU A 20 -11.47 27.92 -7.39
CA LEU A 20 -11.51 27.62 -5.95
C LEU A 20 -12.88 27.94 -5.34
N GLU A 21 -13.49 29.05 -5.73
CA GLU A 21 -14.86 29.38 -5.31
C GLU A 21 -15.84 28.29 -5.76
N LEU A 22 -15.82 27.89 -7.03
CA LEU A 22 -16.69 26.82 -7.56
C LEU A 22 -16.51 25.48 -6.83
N LEU A 23 -15.27 25.12 -6.48
CA LEU A 23 -14.98 23.92 -5.71
C LEU A 23 -15.57 23.99 -4.29
N LEU A 24 -15.58 25.17 -3.68
CA LEU A 24 -16.07 25.40 -2.32
C LEU A 24 -17.58 25.62 -2.21
N ILE A 25 -18.26 25.97 -3.32
CA ILE A 25 -19.72 26.23 -3.34
C ILE A 25 -20.50 25.09 -2.68
N ASN A 26 -20.24 23.85 -3.10
CA ASN A 26 -20.95 22.67 -2.59
C ASN A 26 -20.10 21.80 -1.64
N HIS A 27 -18.89 22.24 -1.28
CA HIS A 27 -18.04 21.55 -0.31
C HIS A 27 -18.54 21.84 1.12
N PRO A 28 -18.67 20.82 1.99
CA PRO A 28 -19.18 20.98 3.34
C PRO A 28 -18.18 21.69 4.25
N LEU A 29 -18.67 22.34 5.30
CA LEU A 29 -17.86 22.97 6.36
C LEU A 29 -17.37 21.93 7.38
N ASP A 30 -16.82 20.84 6.87
CA ASP A 30 -16.45 19.66 7.65
C ASP A 30 -15.00 19.71 8.15
N CYS A 31 -14.23 20.75 7.86
CA CYS A 31 -12.79 20.81 8.19
C CYS A 31 -12.44 20.37 9.63
N PRO A 32 -13.19 20.77 10.69
CA PRO A 32 -12.90 20.32 12.05
C PRO A 32 -13.10 18.81 12.29
N VAL A 33 -13.97 18.17 11.52
CA VAL A 33 -14.33 16.74 11.62
C VAL A 33 -13.83 15.92 10.41
N CYS A 34 -13.05 16.53 9.52
CA CYS A 34 -12.51 15.91 8.33
C CYS A 34 -11.13 15.37 8.64
N ASP A 35 -10.90 14.06 8.44
CA ASP A 35 -9.64 13.38 8.78
C ASP A 35 -8.41 14.04 8.14
N ARG A 36 -8.58 14.50 6.89
CA ARG A 36 -7.55 15.18 6.09
C ARG A 36 -7.26 16.62 6.50
N GLY A 37 -7.97 17.17 7.49
CA GLY A 37 -7.75 18.53 7.97
C GLY A 37 -6.30 18.70 8.45
N GLY A 38 -5.59 19.66 7.88
CA GLY A 38 -4.15 19.89 8.15
C GLY A 38 -3.19 19.32 7.10
N GLU A 39 -3.65 18.42 6.23
CA GLU A 39 -2.87 17.90 5.08
C GLU A 39 -3.67 18.01 3.77
N CYS A 40 -4.61 18.96 3.71
CA CYS A 40 -5.59 19.01 2.63
C CYS A 40 -5.21 20.02 1.53
N PRO A 41 -4.74 19.60 0.34
CA PRO A 41 -4.56 20.48 -0.81
C PRO A 41 -5.70 21.46 -1.12
N LEU A 42 -6.98 21.08 -0.96
CA LEU A 42 -8.07 22.04 -1.15
C LEU A 42 -8.04 23.15 -0.07
N GLN A 43 -7.77 22.79 1.19
CA GLN A 43 -7.62 23.73 2.30
C GLN A 43 -6.41 24.65 2.06
N ASP A 44 -5.26 24.09 1.69
CA ASP A 44 -4.03 24.84 1.48
C ASP A 44 -4.16 25.81 0.30
N GLN A 45 -4.76 25.36 -0.80
CA GLN A 45 -5.01 26.20 -1.97
C GLN A 45 -6.04 27.29 -1.68
N ALA A 46 -7.10 26.99 -0.92
CA ALA A 46 -8.10 27.98 -0.52
C ALA A 46 -7.52 29.03 0.45
N LEU A 47 -6.63 28.63 1.35
CA LEU A 47 -5.96 29.56 2.27
C LEU A 47 -4.97 30.46 1.51
N ALA A 48 -4.18 29.90 0.59
CA ALA A 48 -3.15 30.64 -0.12
C ALA A 48 -3.70 31.51 -1.27
N PHE A 49 -4.73 31.04 -1.97
CA PHE A 49 -5.19 31.63 -3.24
C PHE A 49 -6.70 31.79 -3.35
N GLY A 50 -7.48 31.44 -2.31
CA GLY A 50 -8.94 31.51 -2.34
C GLY A 50 -9.50 32.93 -2.22
N PRO A 51 -10.83 33.08 -2.35
CA PRO A 51 -11.51 34.39 -2.33
C PRO A 51 -11.58 35.05 -0.94
N GLY A 52 -11.14 34.37 0.13
CA GLY A 52 -11.21 34.86 1.52
C GLY A 52 -12.59 34.73 2.18
N ALA A 53 -13.67 35.00 1.45
CA ALA A 53 -15.05 34.83 1.91
C ALA A 53 -15.93 34.16 0.84
N SER A 54 -16.96 33.43 1.27
CA SER A 54 -17.97 32.86 0.38
C SER A 54 -19.01 33.91 0.01
N ARG A 55 -19.41 33.95 -1.27
CA ARG A 55 -20.61 34.66 -1.74
C ARG A 55 -21.83 33.75 -1.87
N TYR A 56 -21.63 32.45 -1.69
CA TYR A 56 -22.68 31.44 -1.78
C TYR A 56 -23.35 31.27 -0.42
N GLU A 57 -24.63 31.63 -0.35
CA GLU A 57 -25.48 31.59 0.87
C GLU A 57 -26.57 30.51 0.79
N GLU A 58 -26.69 29.82 -0.34
CA GLU A 58 -27.70 28.80 -0.57
C GLU A 58 -27.39 27.48 0.15
N ALA A 59 -28.39 26.61 0.22
CA ALA A 59 -28.23 25.28 0.78
C ALA A 59 -27.26 24.42 -0.05
N LYS A 60 -26.18 23.96 0.59
CA LYS A 60 -25.22 23.02 0.00
C LYS A 60 -25.83 21.63 -0.15
N ARG A 61 -25.38 20.88 -1.16
CA ARG A 61 -25.73 19.46 -1.31
C ARG A 61 -25.29 18.63 -0.10
N THR A 62 -26.12 17.67 0.30
CA THR A 62 -25.84 16.76 1.41
C THR A 62 -26.04 15.31 0.98
N TYR A 63 -25.24 14.41 1.56
CA TYR A 63 -25.31 12.97 1.29
C TYR A 63 -25.17 12.18 2.58
N ARG A 64 -25.61 10.92 2.56
CA ARG A 64 -25.32 9.98 3.65
C ARG A 64 -23.81 9.80 3.80
N LYS A 65 -23.29 10.02 5.02
CA LYS A 65 -21.88 9.86 5.41
C LYS A 65 -21.72 9.04 6.70
N PRO A 66 -20.71 8.16 6.81
CA PRO A 66 -19.89 7.63 5.73
C PRO A 66 -20.63 6.56 4.92
N LEU A 67 -20.28 6.41 3.63
CA LEU A 67 -20.62 5.23 2.84
C LEU A 67 -19.42 4.25 2.88
N PRO A 68 -19.54 3.08 3.52
CA PRO A 68 -18.44 2.10 3.51
C PRO A 68 -18.30 1.51 2.10
N LEU A 69 -17.16 1.72 1.44
CA LEU A 69 -16.86 1.11 0.14
C LEU A 69 -16.30 -0.30 0.33
N SER A 70 -15.43 -0.47 1.32
CA SER A 70 -14.84 -1.73 1.74
C SER A 70 -14.56 -1.69 3.25
N PRO A 71 -14.10 -2.79 3.87
CA PRO A 71 -13.62 -2.75 5.26
C PRO A 71 -12.47 -1.75 5.48
N LEU A 72 -11.74 -1.37 4.42
CA LEU A 72 -10.55 -0.53 4.50
C LEU A 72 -10.81 0.94 4.12
N VAL A 73 -11.81 1.23 3.29
CA VAL A 73 -12.04 2.57 2.72
C VAL A 73 -13.48 3.02 2.89
N ASN A 74 -13.65 4.22 3.44
CA ASN A 74 -14.93 4.93 3.57
C ASN A 74 -15.01 6.10 2.58
N LEU A 75 -16.22 6.42 2.12
CA LEU A 75 -16.52 7.53 1.22
C LEU A 75 -17.51 8.53 1.84
N ASP A 76 -17.05 9.78 1.97
CA ASP A 76 -17.86 10.96 2.29
C ASP A 76 -18.10 11.79 1.02
N ARG A 77 -19.20 11.49 0.31
CA ARG A 77 -19.48 12.06 -1.04
C ARG A 77 -19.55 13.58 -1.07
N GLU A 78 -20.09 14.21 -0.05
CA GLU A 78 -20.18 15.68 0.04
C GLU A 78 -18.80 16.37 0.02
N ARG A 79 -17.76 15.71 0.55
CA ARG A 79 -16.39 16.25 0.53
C ARG A 79 -15.72 16.07 -0.84
N CYS A 80 -16.29 15.29 -1.76
CA CYS A 80 -15.70 15.01 -3.06
C CYS A 80 -15.79 16.22 -4.00
N VAL A 81 -14.66 16.57 -4.62
CA VAL A 81 -14.53 17.63 -5.64
C VAL A 81 -14.57 17.10 -7.08
N LEU A 82 -14.96 15.84 -7.28
CA LEU A 82 -15.14 15.21 -8.60
C LEU A 82 -13.89 15.28 -9.51
N CYS A 83 -12.69 15.27 -8.93
CA CYS A 83 -11.43 15.33 -9.69
C CYS A 83 -11.11 14.06 -10.50
N ALA A 84 -11.93 13.00 -10.37
CA ALA A 84 -11.75 11.69 -11.02
C ALA A 84 -10.41 10.97 -10.77
N ARG A 85 -9.58 11.41 -9.81
CA ARG A 85 -8.30 10.76 -9.51
C ARG A 85 -8.46 9.30 -9.06
N CYS A 86 -9.45 9.04 -8.21
CA CYS A 86 -9.74 7.71 -7.69
C CYS A 86 -10.23 6.75 -8.78
N THR A 87 -11.20 7.18 -9.61
CA THR A 87 -11.73 6.37 -10.72
C THR A 87 -10.66 6.11 -11.78
N ARG A 88 -9.84 7.12 -12.11
CA ARG A 88 -8.69 6.95 -13.00
C ARG A 88 -7.62 6.03 -12.44
N PHE A 89 -7.32 6.09 -11.15
CA PHE A 89 -6.38 5.15 -10.54
C PHE A 89 -6.89 3.71 -10.66
N CYS A 90 -8.15 3.50 -10.31
CA CYS A 90 -8.83 2.22 -10.41
C CYS A 90 -8.75 1.63 -11.83
N ASP A 91 -9.07 2.43 -12.85
CA ASP A 91 -9.06 2.02 -14.24
C ASP A 91 -7.63 1.87 -14.82
N GLN A 92 -6.78 2.87 -14.59
CA GLN A 92 -5.53 3.02 -15.34
C GLN A 92 -4.32 2.37 -14.65
N ILE A 93 -4.34 2.23 -13.32
CA ILE A 93 -3.20 1.71 -12.55
C ILE A 93 -3.52 0.31 -12.05
N SER A 94 -4.51 0.16 -11.17
CA SER A 94 -4.86 -1.16 -10.60
C SER A 94 -5.58 -2.09 -11.57
N GLY A 95 -6.34 -1.57 -12.55
CA GLY A 95 -7.23 -2.39 -13.40
C GLY A 95 -8.55 -2.79 -12.75
N ASP A 96 -8.70 -2.46 -11.47
CA ASP A 96 -9.82 -2.76 -10.61
C ASP A 96 -10.90 -1.66 -10.71
N ARG A 97 -11.77 -1.74 -11.72
CA ARG A 97 -12.86 -0.77 -11.97
C ARG A 97 -14.05 -0.93 -11.00
N PHE A 98 -13.78 -0.72 -9.71
CA PHE A 98 -14.78 -0.89 -8.66
C PHE A 98 -15.48 0.42 -8.24
N ILE A 99 -14.96 1.59 -8.64
CA ILE A 99 -15.59 2.88 -8.39
C ILE A 99 -15.67 3.71 -9.67
N GLU A 100 -16.81 4.38 -9.84
CA GLU A 100 -17.16 5.15 -11.05
C GLU A 100 -17.88 6.45 -10.68
N LEU A 101 -18.03 7.34 -11.67
CA LEU A 101 -18.86 8.53 -11.56
C LEU A 101 -20.27 8.21 -12.06
N PHE A 102 -21.24 8.40 -11.18
CA PHE A 102 -22.67 8.23 -11.45
C PHE A 102 -23.36 9.58 -11.54
N ASP A 103 -24.58 9.59 -12.10
CA ASP A 103 -25.39 10.77 -12.33
C ASP A 103 -24.71 11.78 -13.27
N ARG A 104 -25.19 13.04 -13.32
CA ARG A 104 -24.69 14.08 -14.23
C ARG A 104 -24.78 15.47 -13.61
N GLY A 105 -23.92 16.38 -14.07
CA GLY A 105 -23.93 17.78 -13.64
C GLY A 105 -23.62 17.94 -12.15
N GLY A 106 -24.33 18.84 -11.46
CA GLY A 106 -24.12 19.06 -10.03
C GLY A 106 -24.46 17.87 -9.12
N ALA A 107 -25.22 16.89 -9.64
CA ALA A 107 -25.57 15.66 -8.94
C ALA A 107 -24.52 14.53 -9.13
N GLU A 108 -23.52 14.73 -9.99
CA GLU A 108 -22.50 13.72 -10.25
C GLU A 108 -21.78 13.33 -8.95
N GLN A 109 -21.57 12.03 -8.77
CA GLN A 109 -21.05 11.46 -7.54
C GLN A 109 -20.20 10.23 -7.79
N VAL A 110 -19.15 10.06 -6.98
CA VAL A 110 -18.40 8.81 -6.91
C VAL A 110 -19.24 7.76 -6.20
N GLY A 111 -19.30 6.55 -6.75
CA GLY A 111 -19.99 5.41 -6.15
C GLY A 111 -19.31 4.09 -6.51
N ILE A 112 -19.81 2.99 -5.93
CA ILE A 112 -19.35 1.63 -6.25
C ILE A 112 -19.97 1.22 -7.60
N SER A 113 -19.17 0.62 -8.48
CA SER A 113 -19.63 0.06 -9.75
C SER A 113 -20.73 -0.99 -9.53
N ALA A 114 -21.76 -0.98 -10.37
CA ALA A 114 -22.95 -1.80 -10.16
C ALA A 114 -22.62 -3.30 -10.05
N GLY A 115 -23.07 -3.93 -8.95
CA GLY A 115 -22.92 -5.37 -8.71
C GLY A 115 -21.52 -5.82 -8.27
N GLN A 116 -20.62 -4.90 -7.92
CA GLN A 116 -19.27 -5.23 -7.44
C GLN A 116 -19.03 -4.71 -6.02
N ASP A 117 -18.15 -5.38 -5.29
CA ASP A 117 -17.60 -4.86 -4.04
C ASP A 117 -16.25 -4.18 -4.34
N PHE A 118 -15.89 -3.15 -3.58
CA PHE A 118 -14.57 -2.50 -3.69
C PHE A 118 -13.45 -3.41 -3.14
N ARG A 119 -13.06 -4.42 -3.92
CA ARG A 119 -12.10 -5.48 -3.55
C ARG A 119 -10.84 -5.44 -4.41
N SER A 120 -10.02 -4.42 -4.17
CA SER A 120 -8.69 -4.27 -4.77
C SER A 120 -7.62 -4.42 -3.69
N PRO A 121 -6.49 -5.10 -3.94
CA PRO A 121 -5.31 -5.05 -3.07
C PRO A 121 -4.59 -3.69 -3.08
N PHE A 122 -5.10 -2.72 -3.83
CA PHE A 122 -4.54 -1.38 -3.97
C PHE A 122 -5.55 -0.29 -3.58
N SER A 123 -6.64 -0.67 -2.92
CA SER A 123 -7.77 0.21 -2.61
C SER A 123 -7.36 1.43 -1.79
N GLY A 124 -6.39 1.26 -0.89
CA GLY A 124 -5.89 2.31 -0.01
C GLY A 124 -5.12 3.42 -0.71
N ASN A 125 -4.62 3.20 -1.93
CA ASN A 125 -4.02 4.29 -2.73
C ASN A 125 -5.07 5.34 -3.13
N THR A 126 -6.35 4.96 -3.18
CA THR A 126 -7.43 5.92 -3.45
C THR A 126 -7.59 6.95 -2.34
N VAL A 127 -7.25 6.61 -1.08
CA VAL A 127 -7.17 7.53 0.06
C VAL A 127 -6.01 8.52 -0.14
N GLN A 128 -4.82 8.02 -0.48
CA GLN A 128 -3.62 8.84 -0.69
C GLN A 128 -3.78 9.88 -1.80
N ILE A 129 -4.32 9.49 -2.95
CA ILE A 129 -4.44 10.39 -4.11
C ILE A 129 -5.63 11.35 -4.03
N CYS A 130 -6.57 11.09 -3.11
CA CYS A 130 -7.74 11.95 -2.94
C CYS A 130 -7.29 13.33 -2.44
N PRO A 131 -7.54 14.42 -3.18
CA PRO A 131 -7.09 15.77 -2.81
C PRO A 131 -8.00 16.44 -1.76
N VAL A 132 -8.89 15.68 -1.15
CA VAL A 132 -9.89 16.08 -0.15
C VAL A 132 -10.19 14.89 0.76
N GLY A 133 -10.79 15.12 1.93
CA GLY A 133 -11.13 14.02 2.86
C GLY A 133 -12.38 13.23 2.47
N ALA A 134 -12.58 12.99 1.17
CA ALA A 134 -13.72 12.23 0.66
C ALA A 134 -13.48 10.72 0.78
N LEU A 135 -12.27 10.24 0.47
CA LEU A 135 -11.88 8.86 0.67
C LEU A 135 -10.95 8.79 1.88
N THR A 136 -11.32 8.01 2.88
CA THR A 136 -10.56 7.90 4.15
C THR A 136 -10.36 6.44 4.55
N ALA A 137 -9.21 6.14 5.15
CA ALA A 137 -8.91 4.83 5.71
C ALA A 137 -9.79 4.53 6.93
N THR A 138 -10.48 3.39 6.96
CA THR A 138 -11.33 3.00 8.10
C THR A 138 -10.54 2.88 9.40
N THR A 139 -9.29 2.40 9.33
CA THR A 139 -8.45 2.14 10.51
C THR A 139 -7.79 3.38 11.09
N TYR A 140 -7.64 4.45 10.32
CA TYR A 140 -6.97 5.69 10.74
C TYR A 140 -7.94 6.85 10.97
N ARG A 141 -9.14 6.78 10.37
CA ARG A 141 -10.15 7.84 10.45
C ARG A 141 -10.41 8.23 11.92
N PHE A 142 -10.09 9.49 12.24
CA PHE A 142 -10.25 10.12 13.55
C PHE A 142 -9.29 9.60 14.64
N ALA A 143 -8.26 8.84 14.30
CA ALA A 143 -7.27 8.36 15.26
C ALA A 143 -6.24 9.44 15.64
N ALA A 144 -5.83 10.27 14.69
CA ALA A 144 -4.84 11.35 14.87
C ALA A 144 -4.98 12.43 13.79
N ARG A 145 -4.29 13.56 13.96
CA ARG A 145 -4.12 14.59 12.94
C ARG A 145 -2.72 14.56 12.32
N PRO A 146 -2.55 15.11 11.11
CA PRO A 146 -1.23 15.18 10.47
C PRO A 146 -0.16 15.89 11.32
N PHE A 147 -0.56 16.84 12.16
CA PHE A 147 0.35 17.55 13.08
C PHE A 147 0.55 16.86 14.43
N ASP A 148 -0.18 15.77 14.71
CA ASP A 148 0.01 14.94 15.91
C ASP A 148 1.04 13.80 15.67
N VAL A 149 1.34 13.50 14.41
CA VAL A 149 2.16 12.34 14.03
C VAL A 149 3.61 12.74 13.73
N ALA A 150 4.56 11.94 14.24
CA ALA A 150 5.95 12.00 13.80
C ALA A 150 6.13 11.17 12.53
N THR A 151 6.76 11.75 11.52
CA THR A 151 7.07 11.06 10.26
C THR A 151 8.50 10.56 10.26
N GLY A 152 8.73 9.33 9.77
CA GLY A 152 10.05 8.77 9.57
C GLY A 152 10.07 7.82 8.38
N ASP A 153 11.09 7.96 7.54
CA ASP A 153 11.26 7.11 6.36
C ASP A 153 11.62 5.69 6.79
N THR A 154 10.88 4.72 6.27
CA THR A 154 11.07 3.30 6.60
C THR A 154 10.76 2.43 5.39
N ILE A 155 11.14 1.16 5.46
CA ILE A 155 10.85 0.17 4.43
C ILE A 155 9.63 -0.65 4.84
N CYS A 156 8.71 -0.85 3.90
CA CYS A 156 7.62 -1.80 4.12
C CYS A 156 8.19 -3.24 4.08
N PRO A 157 8.02 -4.05 5.14
CA PRO A 157 8.50 -5.44 5.17
C PRO A 157 7.73 -6.37 4.21
N HIS A 158 6.74 -5.82 3.49
CA HIS A 158 5.98 -6.52 2.46
C HIS A 158 6.35 -6.06 1.04
N CYS A 159 6.57 -4.76 0.80
CA CYS A 159 6.66 -4.22 -0.57
C CYS A 159 7.69 -3.10 -0.81
N GLY A 160 8.39 -2.59 0.22
CA GLY A 160 9.27 -1.42 0.11
C GLY A 160 8.58 -0.13 -0.35
N ASP A 161 9.15 1.04 -0.02
CA ASP A 161 8.79 2.33 -0.64
C ASP A 161 10.03 2.94 -1.29
N ASN A 162 10.01 3.08 -2.63
CA ASN A 162 11.12 3.57 -3.45
C ASN A 162 10.60 3.75 -4.90
N LEU A 163 10.85 4.90 -5.53
CA LEU A 163 10.42 5.15 -6.92
C LEU A 163 10.90 4.11 -7.94
N ASP A 164 12.07 3.49 -7.72
CA ASP A 164 12.59 2.39 -8.54
C ASP A 164 11.94 1.03 -8.21
N VAL A 165 11.19 0.94 -7.11
CA VAL A 165 10.49 -0.27 -6.63
C VAL A 165 8.98 -0.12 -6.85
N ASN A 166 8.32 0.78 -6.14
CA ASN A 166 6.87 0.84 -6.01
C ASN A 166 6.16 1.99 -6.74
N ASP A 167 6.88 2.93 -7.36
CA ASP A 167 6.30 4.03 -8.16
C ASP A 167 5.30 4.90 -7.37
N ALA A 168 5.55 5.11 -6.07
CA ALA A 168 4.67 5.81 -5.12
C ALA A 168 3.36 5.07 -4.75
N TRP A 169 3.23 3.79 -5.10
CA TRP A 169 2.08 2.95 -4.75
C TRP A 169 2.41 1.99 -3.60
N ALA A 170 1.44 1.73 -2.74
CA ALA A 170 1.53 0.68 -1.74
C ALA A 170 0.38 -0.31 -1.90
N CYS A 171 0.63 -1.59 -1.68
CA CYS A 171 -0.49 -2.53 -1.53
C CYS A 171 -1.17 -2.33 -0.17
N ASP A 172 -2.40 -2.80 -0.07
CA ASP A 172 -3.23 -2.67 1.13
C ASP A 172 -2.65 -3.46 2.32
N LYS A 173 -1.93 -4.57 2.07
CA LYS A 173 -1.17 -5.25 3.13
C LYS A 173 -0.14 -4.31 3.73
N GLY A 174 0.67 -3.67 2.90
CA GLY A 174 1.69 -2.72 3.36
C GLY A 174 1.11 -1.47 4.02
N ARG A 175 -0.04 -0.99 3.55
CA ARG A 175 -0.67 0.23 4.06
C ARG A 175 -1.45 0.04 5.35
N PHE A 176 -2.18 -1.05 5.49
CA PHE A 176 -3.13 -1.23 6.60
C PHE A 176 -2.67 -2.23 7.65
N ALA A 177 -1.66 -3.06 7.38
CA ALA A 177 -1.13 -4.00 8.36
C ALA A 177 -0.11 -3.33 9.30
N PHE A 178 -0.39 -2.14 9.84
CA PHE A 178 0.43 -1.52 10.89
C PHE A 178 -0.06 -1.88 12.30
N SER A 179 -1.34 -2.24 12.45
CA SER A 179 -1.97 -2.55 13.74
C SER A 179 -1.51 -3.87 14.38
N PHE A 180 -0.63 -4.64 13.73
CA PHE A 180 -0.07 -5.85 14.32
C PHE A 180 0.83 -5.56 15.54
N VAL A 181 1.37 -4.34 15.62
CA VAL A 181 2.26 -3.91 16.72
C VAL A 181 1.48 -3.79 18.04
N ASP A 182 0.18 -3.49 17.97
CA ASP A 182 -0.69 -3.30 19.13
C ASP A 182 -1.51 -4.56 19.47
N GLN A 183 -1.24 -5.69 18.81
CA GLN A 183 -2.00 -6.92 19.07
C GLN A 183 -1.69 -7.46 20.46
N PRO A 184 -2.72 -7.91 21.22
CA PRO A 184 -2.53 -8.47 22.56
C PRO A 184 -1.72 -9.76 22.54
N THR A 185 -1.63 -10.43 21.39
CA THR A 185 -0.83 -11.64 21.17
C THR A 185 0.66 -11.37 20.91
N ARG A 186 1.11 -10.10 20.99
CA ARG A 186 2.52 -9.76 20.79
C ARG A 186 3.36 -10.29 21.94
N LEU A 187 4.44 -11.00 21.61
CA LEU A 187 5.39 -11.49 22.61
C LEU A 187 6.21 -10.30 23.13
N THR A 188 6.01 -9.95 24.40
CA THR A 188 6.70 -8.86 25.11
C THR A 188 7.74 -9.37 26.11
N THR A 189 7.60 -10.62 26.56
CA THR A 189 8.47 -11.26 27.56
C THR A 189 8.81 -12.68 27.09
N PRO A 190 10.03 -13.19 27.35
CA PRO A 190 10.34 -14.60 27.13
C PRO A 190 9.39 -15.53 27.89
N LEU A 191 9.06 -16.67 27.27
CA LEU A 191 8.19 -17.68 27.85
C LEU A 191 8.90 -19.04 27.82
N LEU A 192 8.90 -19.76 28.94
CA LEU A 192 9.36 -21.15 29.03
C LEU A 192 8.19 -22.09 29.21
N ARG A 193 8.36 -23.33 28.72
CA ARG A 193 7.33 -24.37 28.82
C ARG A 193 7.70 -25.40 29.88
N ASP A 194 6.95 -25.42 30.97
CA ASP A 194 6.97 -26.50 31.97
C ASP A 194 5.55 -27.11 32.11
N HIS A 195 4.68 -26.53 32.93
CA HIS A 195 3.25 -26.90 33.03
C HIS A 195 2.32 -26.07 32.12
N GLY A 196 2.89 -25.15 31.38
CA GLY A 196 2.23 -24.18 30.51
C GLY A 196 3.29 -23.25 29.91
N LEU A 197 2.88 -22.24 29.13
CA LEU A 197 3.80 -21.16 28.75
C LEU A 197 3.82 -20.13 29.89
N GLU A 198 4.95 -20.03 30.56
CA GLU A 198 5.12 -19.21 31.75
C GLU A 198 6.18 -18.13 31.50
N PRO A 199 5.96 -16.87 31.94
CA PRO A 199 6.95 -15.80 31.81
C PRO A 199 8.27 -16.12 32.51
N ALA A 200 9.38 -15.84 31.84
CA ALA A 200 10.74 -16.05 32.35
C ALA A 200 11.65 -14.86 31.99
N SER A 201 12.79 -14.75 32.69
CA SER A 201 13.83 -13.79 32.33
C SER A 201 14.61 -14.23 31.09
N PHE A 202 15.30 -13.29 30.45
CA PHE A 202 16.21 -13.62 29.34
C PHE A 202 17.33 -14.57 29.79
N ASP A 203 17.90 -14.37 30.98
CA ASP A 203 18.99 -15.21 31.49
C ASP A 203 18.54 -16.67 31.71
N GLU A 204 17.39 -16.87 32.36
CA GLU A 204 16.80 -18.19 32.55
C GLU A 204 16.50 -18.87 31.21
N THR A 205 15.88 -18.12 30.29
CA THR A 205 15.50 -18.64 28.97
C THR A 205 16.72 -19.06 28.16
N LEU A 206 17.74 -18.20 28.09
CA LEU A 206 18.97 -18.49 27.34
C LEU A 206 19.78 -19.62 27.97
N ALA A 207 19.82 -19.72 29.30
CA ALA A 207 20.46 -20.83 30.00
C ALA A 207 19.76 -22.17 29.73
N ALA A 208 18.43 -22.19 29.71
CA ALA A 208 17.63 -23.36 29.36
C ALA A 208 17.89 -23.80 27.91
N VAL A 209 17.81 -22.86 26.95
CA VAL A 209 18.10 -23.12 25.53
C VAL A 209 19.51 -23.66 25.33
N ALA A 210 20.52 -23.04 25.97
CA ALA A 210 21.90 -23.52 25.89
C ALA A 210 22.04 -24.94 26.43
N THR A 211 21.31 -25.28 27.48
CA THR A 211 21.32 -26.63 28.06
C THR A 211 20.67 -27.65 27.12
N TRP A 212 19.53 -27.33 26.50
CA TRP A 212 18.86 -28.21 25.54
C TRP A 212 19.69 -28.45 24.28
N CYS A 213 20.46 -27.45 23.85
CA CYS A 213 21.31 -27.56 22.67
C CYS A 213 22.64 -28.30 22.92
N ARG A 214 23.06 -28.53 24.17
CA ARG A 214 24.34 -29.21 24.46
C ARG A 214 24.27 -30.69 24.08
N GLY A 215 25.22 -31.12 23.24
CA GLY A 215 25.40 -32.54 22.88
C GLY A 215 24.31 -33.14 21.98
N GLY A 216 23.29 -32.35 21.60
CA GLY A 216 22.22 -32.76 20.71
C GLY A 216 22.45 -32.33 19.26
N ARG A 217 21.62 -32.85 18.35
CA ARG A 217 21.48 -32.31 16.99
C ARG A 217 20.51 -31.14 17.03
N ALA A 218 20.90 -30.02 16.43
CA ALA A 218 20.07 -28.83 16.32
C ALA A 218 19.85 -28.48 14.86
N ALA A 219 18.65 -27.98 14.56
CA ALA A 219 18.31 -27.34 13.30
C ALA A 219 17.72 -25.97 13.60
N VAL A 220 17.88 -25.03 12.68
CA VAL A 220 17.42 -23.65 12.84
C VAL A 220 16.44 -23.32 11.72
N LEU A 221 15.21 -23.00 12.09
CA LEU A 221 14.18 -22.52 11.17
C LEU A 221 13.94 -21.03 11.44
N ALA A 222 14.41 -20.18 10.54
CA ALA A 222 14.23 -18.74 10.58
C ALA A 222 12.86 -18.33 10.03
N GLY A 223 12.39 -17.14 10.43
CA GLY A 223 11.22 -16.51 9.81
C GLY A 223 11.59 -15.79 8.52
N GLY A 224 10.71 -15.79 7.52
CA GLY A 224 10.92 -15.09 6.25
C GLY A 224 10.85 -13.55 6.30
N ARG A 225 10.87 -12.95 7.50
CA ARG A 225 10.79 -11.49 7.74
C ARG A 225 11.94 -10.95 8.60
N LEU A 226 12.98 -11.73 8.80
CA LEU A 226 14.16 -11.26 9.51
C LEU A 226 14.88 -10.18 8.71
N SER A 227 15.55 -9.26 9.41
CA SER A 227 16.54 -8.37 8.81
C SER A 227 17.73 -9.18 8.27
N ASN A 228 18.52 -8.58 7.38
CA ASN A 228 19.75 -9.22 6.89
C ASN A 228 20.75 -9.45 8.03
N GLU A 229 20.77 -8.53 8.99
CA GLU A 229 21.60 -8.56 10.20
C GLU A 229 21.21 -9.73 11.10
N ASP A 230 19.91 -9.91 11.37
CA ASP A 230 19.41 -11.02 12.20
C ASP A 230 19.61 -12.36 11.50
N ALA A 231 19.33 -12.44 10.19
CA ALA A 231 19.57 -13.64 9.40
C ALA A 231 21.05 -14.04 9.40
N TYR A 232 21.96 -13.05 9.28
CA TYR A 232 23.40 -13.27 9.37
C TYR A 232 23.82 -13.74 10.77
N ALA A 233 23.35 -13.07 11.82
CA ALA A 233 23.65 -13.43 13.20
C ALA A 233 23.17 -14.84 13.54
N LEU A 234 21.95 -15.20 13.11
CA LEU A 234 21.36 -16.52 13.30
C LEU A 234 22.13 -17.61 12.53
N SER A 235 22.53 -17.32 11.28
CA SER A 235 23.38 -18.23 10.49
C SER A 235 24.73 -18.47 11.16
N LYS A 236 25.34 -17.42 11.72
CA LYS A 236 26.60 -17.52 12.46
C LYS A 236 26.41 -18.35 13.74
N LEU A 237 25.38 -18.06 14.54
CA LEU A 237 25.05 -18.82 15.75
C LEU A 237 24.86 -20.32 15.46
N ALA A 238 24.11 -20.64 14.41
CA ALA A 238 23.87 -22.02 14.01
C ALA A 238 25.17 -22.76 13.64
N ARG A 239 26.02 -22.13 12.81
CA ARG A 239 27.25 -22.76 12.31
C ARG A 239 28.36 -22.83 13.35
N THR A 240 28.55 -21.78 14.14
CA THR A 240 29.67 -21.71 15.10
C THR A 240 29.28 -22.15 16.49
N GLY A 241 28.08 -21.81 16.95
CA GLY A 241 27.57 -22.15 18.28
C GLY A 241 26.97 -23.57 18.32
N LEU A 242 26.01 -23.84 17.45
CA LEU A 242 25.29 -25.12 17.41
C LEU A 242 25.97 -26.18 16.53
N ARG A 243 27.01 -25.79 15.77
CA ARG A 243 27.76 -26.66 14.85
C ARG A 243 26.87 -27.41 13.85
N THR A 244 25.83 -26.75 13.36
CA THR A 244 24.90 -27.30 12.37
C THR A 244 24.90 -26.48 11.08
N ASN A 245 24.67 -27.16 9.96
CA ASN A 245 24.35 -26.53 8.68
C ASN A 245 22.87 -26.73 8.31
N ASP A 246 22.08 -27.34 9.19
CA ASP A 246 20.64 -27.54 9.04
C ASP A 246 19.92 -26.23 9.37
N ILE A 247 20.00 -25.27 8.45
CA ILE A 247 19.41 -23.94 8.57
C ILE A 247 18.48 -23.73 7.39
N ASP A 248 17.24 -23.32 7.68
CA ASP A 248 16.22 -23.04 6.67
C ASP A 248 15.39 -21.82 7.08
N ALA A 249 14.70 -21.19 6.13
CA ALA A 249 13.74 -20.11 6.36
C ALA A 249 12.42 -20.33 5.60
N ARG A 250 12.31 -21.43 4.86
CA ARG A 250 11.20 -21.68 3.93
C ARG A 250 9.93 -22.06 4.70
N PRO A 251 8.78 -21.47 4.35
CA PRO A 251 7.49 -21.89 4.91
C PRO A 251 6.96 -23.20 4.31
N PHE A 252 7.48 -23.62 3.15
CA PHE A 252 7.03 -24.81 2.42
C PHE A 252 8.23 -25.65 1.93
N PRO A 253 8.03 -26.96 1.72
CA PRO A 253 9.05 -27.81 1.09
C PRO A 253 9.45 -27.27 -0.29
N CYS A 254 10.74 -27.30 -0.58
CA CYS A 254 11.29 -26.92 -1.88
C CYS A 254 11.67 -28.19 -2.66
N ASP A 255 11.43 -28.19 -3.96
CA ASP A 255 11.94 -29.20 -4.87
C ASP A 255 13.48 -29.10 -4.91
N PRO A 256 14.23 -30.19 -4.61
CA PRO A 256 15.68 -30.21 -4.73
C PRO A 256 16.21 -29.72 -6.08
N SER A 257 15.43 -29.84 -7.15
CA SER A 257 15.78 -29.36 -8.49
C SER A 257 15.92 -27.84 -8.59
N ALA A 258 15.26 -27.07 -7.70
CA ALA A 258 15.30 -25.61 -7.67
C ALA A 258 16.52 -25.05 -6.89
N LEU A 259 17.13 -25.87 -6.02
CA LEU A 259 18.24 -25.46 -5.15
C LEU A 259 19.45 -24.85 -5.90
N PRO A 260 19.88 -25.35 -7.07
CA PRO A 260 20.99 -24.73 -7.80
C PRO A 260 20.69 -23.30 -8.24
N ALA A 261 19.47 -23.03 -8.72
CA ALA A 261 19.04 -21.69 -9.14
C ALA A 261 18.93 -20.75 -7.94
N GLU A 262 18.33 -21.21 -6.84
CA GLU A 262 18.25 -20.44 -5.59
C GLU A 262 19.65 -20.09 -5.05
N ARG A 263 20.60 -21.04 -5.07
CA ARG A 263 21.99 -20.79 -4.64
C ARG A 263 22.71 -19.79 -5.54
N ALA A 264 22.51 -19.89 -6.86
CA ALA A 264 23.06 -18.92 -7.81
C ALA A 264 22.51 -17.52 -7.55
N GLN A 265 21.21 -17.40 -7.26
CA GLN A 265 20.58 -16.12 -6.95
C GLN A 265 20.93 -15.60 -5.54
N ALA A 266 21.13 -16.47 -4.55
CA ALA A 266 21.58 -16.07 -3.22
C ALA A 266 23.03 -15.55 -3.21
N THR A 267 23.83 -15.94 -4.21
CA THR A 267 25.23 -15.50 -4.36
C THR A 267 25.41 -14.39 -5.39
N GLY A 268 24.43 -14.20 -6.28
CA GLY A 268 24.38 -13.09 -7.24
C GLY A 268 23.51 -11.93 -6.75
N GLY A 269 23.95 -10.69 -6.97
CA GLY A 269 23.05 -9.54 -6.78
C GLY A 269 21.83 -9.62 -7.70
N MET A 270 20.74 -8.93 -7.33
CA MET A 270 19.56 -8.83 -8.19
C MET A 270 19.94 -8.08 -9.49
N ALA A 271 20.07 -8.82 -10.60
CA ALA A 271 20.53 -8.28 -11.87
C ALA A 271 19.43 -7.58 -12.69
N VAL A 272 18.16 -7.77 -12.32
CA VAL A 272 16.98 -7.24 -13.01
C VAL A 272 16.18 -6.36 -12.05
N THR A 273 15.81 -5.16 -12.50
CA THR A 273 15.05 -4.19 -11.72
C THR A 273 13.58 -4.14 -12.14
N TYR A 274 12.72 -3.53 -11.33
CA TYR A 274 11.35 -3.24 -11.74
C TYR A 274 11.28 -2.34 -12.97
N ARG A 275 12.27 -1.44 -13.15
CA ARG A 275 12.38 -0.59 -14.32
C ARG A 275 12.65 -1.39 -15.60
N ASP A 276 13.47 -2.44 -15.51
CA ASP A 276 13.71 -3.33 -16.65
C ASP A 276 12.43 -4.05 -17.07
N VAL A 277 11.59 -4.44 -16.09
CA VAL A 277 10.25 -5.00 -16.36
C VAL A 277 9.37 -3.97 -17.06
N GLU A 278 9.35 -2.71 -16.62
CA GLU A 278 8.57 -1.66 -17.29
C GLU A 278 8.96 -1.43 -18.76
N LEU A 279 10.27 -1.51 -19.05
CA LEU A 279 10.81 -1.28 -20.39
C LEU A 279 10.76 -2.51 -21.29
N ALA A 280 10.40 -3.68 -20.75
CA ALA A 280 10.35 -4.92 -21.51
C ALA A 280 9.25 -4.90 -22.57
N LYS A 281 9.53 -5.48 -23.74
CA LYS A 281 8.55 -5.63 -24.83
C LYS A 281 7.75 -6.92 -24.72
N LEU A 282 8.29 -7.92 -24.03
CA LEU A 282 7.68 -9.22 -23.77
C LEU A 282 7.97 -9.60 -22.33
N ILE A 283 6.93 -9.93 -21.58
CA ILE A 283 7.03 -10.42 -20.20
C ILE A 283 6.34 -11.78 -20.14
N VAL A 284 7.07 -12.80 -19.69
CA VAL A 284 6.53 -14.14 -19.44
C VAL A 284 6.53 -14.39 -17.94
N VAL A 285 5.34 -14.53 -17.36
CA VAL A 285 5.13 -14.79 -15.93
C VAL A 285 4.83 -16.27 -15.78
N VAL A 286 5.66 -17.02 -15.06
CA VAL A 286 5.52 -18.48 -14.91
C VAL A 286 5.30 -18.83 -13.45
N GLY A 287 4.19 -19.49 -13.14
CA GLY A 287 3.91 -20.01 -11.79
C GLY A 287 3.77 -18.95 -10.69
N LEU A 288 3.55 -17.68 -11.06
CA LEU A 288 3.45 -16.56 -10.13
C LEU A 288 2.09 -15.86 -10.27
N ASP A 289 1.36 -15.75 -9.16
CA ASP A 289 0.24 -14.82 -9.04
C ASP A 289 0.75 -13.46 -8.54
N ALA A 290 1.23 -12.64 -9.48
CA ALA A 290 1.89 -11.39 -9.17
C ALA A 290 1.03 -10.45 -8.32
N GLU A 291 -0.30 -10.46 -8.48
CA GLU A 291 -1.20 -9.60 -7.69
C GLU A 291 -1.15 -9.96 -6.20
N GLN A 292 -1.13 -11.26 -5.89
CA GLN A 292 -1.23 -11.76 -4.52
C GLN A 292 0.13 -11.87 -3.82
N GLU A 293 1.14 -12.26 -4.58
CA GLU A 293 2.48 -12.59 -4.10
C GLU A 293 3.42 -11.38 -4.14
N VAL A 294 3.43 -10.61 -5.24
CA VAL A 294 4.32 -9.46 -5.44
C VAL A 294 3.53 -8.27 -6.01
N PRO A 295 2.60 -7.66 -5.24
CA PRO A 295 1.60 -6.73 -5.78
C PRO A 295 2.21 -5.53 -6.53
N ILE A 296 3.39 -5.07 -6.11
CA ILE A 296 4.10 -4.00 -6.81
C ILE A 296 4.57 -4.43 -8.19
N LEU A 297 5.07 -5.66 -8.35
CA LEU A 297 5.42 -6.22 -9.65
C LEU A 297 4.21 -6.28 -10.57
N HIS A 298 3.05 -6.63 -10.03
CA HIS A 298 1.80 -6.62 -10.78
C HIS A 298 1.50 -5.23 -11.36
N LEU A 299 1.61 -4.15 -10.58
CA LEU A 299 1.42 -2.79 -11.10
C LEU A 299 2.44 -2.42 -12.18
N ARG A 300 3.71 -2.85 -12.04
CA ARG A 300 4.77 -2.61 -13.02
C ARG A 300 4.52 -3.35 -14.33
N ILE A 301 4.07 -4.61 -14.27
CA ILE A 301 3.64 -5.40 -15.44
C ILE A 301 2.47 -4.71 -16.15
N ARG A 302 1.47 -4.23 -15.41
CA ARG A 302 0.34 -3.49 -15.98
C ARG A 302 0.78 -2.20 -16.66
N LYS A 303 1.72 -1.47 -16.06
CA LYS A 303 2.31 -0.26 -16.66
C LYS A 303 3.06 -0.59 -17.95
N ALA A 304 3.83 -1.67 -17.99
CA ALA A 304 4.49 -2.16 -19.21
C ALA A 304 3.46 -2.51 -20.30
N ALA A 305 2.38 -3.21 -19.95
CA ALA A 305 1.31 -3.55 -20.90
C ALA A 305 0.66 -2.30 -21.51
N ARG A 306 0.43 -1.25 -20.71
CA ARG A 306 -0.07 0.04 -21.20
C ARG A 306 0.92 0.77 -22.13
N GLN A 307 2.21 0.47 -22.03
CA GLN A 307 3.24 0.97 -22.94
C GLN A 307 3.41 0.08 -24.19
N GLY A 308 2.62 -0.99 -24.33
CA GLY A 308 2.60 -1.87 -25.49
C GLY A 308 3.37 -3.17 -25.34
N ALA A 309 3.81 -3.54 -24.12
CA ALA A 309 4.43 -4.83 -23.87
C ALA A 309 3.41 -5.98 -24.04
N ARG A 310 3.86 -7.09 -24.64
CA ARG A 310 3.07 -8.34 -24.67
C ARG A 310 3.31 -9.10 -23.36
N ILE A 311 2.23 -9.49 -22.69
CA ILE A 311 2.30 -10.23 -21.42
C ILE A 311 1.71 -11.63 -21.63
N VAL A 312 2.46 -12.65 -21.21
CA VAL A 312 2.02 -14.05 -21.20
C VAL A 312 2.13 -14.58 -19.78
N VAL A 313 1.04 -15.13 -19.24
CA VAL A 313 0.97 -15.72 -17.90
C VAL A 313 0.77 -17.23 -18.05
N ILE A 314 1.76 -18.01 -17.65
CA ILE A 314 1.71 -19.47 -17.56
C ILE A 314 1.42 -19.82 -16.11
N HIS A 315 0.16 -20.12 -15.79
CA HIS A 315 -0.26 -20.35 -14.42
C HIS A 315 -1.47 -21.31 -14.34
N PRO A 316 -1.50 -22.26 -13.39
CA PRO A 316 -2.61 -23.23 -13.28
C PRO A 316 -3.97 -22.60 -12.96
N ARG A 317 -4.00 -21.31 -12.60
CA ARG A 317 -5.21 -20.53 -12.33
C ARG A 317 -5.15 -19.22 -13.10
N ARG A 318 -6.32 -18.70 -13.47
CA ARG A 318 -6.44 -17.36 -14.04
C ARG A 318 -6.10 -16.31 -12.98
N THR A 319 -5.12 -15.45 -13.25
CA THR A 319 -4.72 -14.37 -12.32
C THR A 319 -5.46 -13.08 -12.67
N ARG A 320 -5.35 -12.04 -11.83
CA ARG A 320 -5.98 -10.73 -12.09
C ARG A 320 -5.30 -9.88 -13.17
N SER A 321 -4.28 -10.40 -13.83
CA SER A 321 -3.73 -9.80 -15.05
C SER A 321 -4.54 -10.18 -16.31
N TYR A 322 -5.73 -10.76 -16.18
CA TYR A 322 -6.54 -11.30 -17.29
C TYR A 322 -6.97 -10.28 -18.34
N ASP A 323 -6.96 -8.99 -18.01
CA ASP A 323 -7.35 -7.89 -18.90
C ASP A 323 -6.17 -7.39 -19.75
N VAL A 324 -4.94 -7.66 -19.31
CA VAL A 324 -3.70 -7.19 -19.96
C VAL A 324 -2.78 -8.32 -20.44
N ALA A 325 -3.07 -9.58 -20.09
CA ALA A 325 -2.20 -10.72 -20.37
C ALA A 325 -2.93 -11.91 -21.01
N GLU A 326 -2.26 -12.55 -21.96
CA GLU A 326 -2.62 -13.85 -22.48
C GLU A 326 -2.33 -14.92 -21.41
N HIS A 327 -3.32 -15.72 -21.04
CA HIS A 327 -3.18 -16.78 -20.05
C HIS A 327 -3.07 -18.13 -20.73
N VAL A 328 -2.03 -18.88 -20.37
CA VAL A 328 -1.70 -20.22 -20.87
C VAL A 328 -1.68 -21.20 -19.69
#